data_AF-A0A1I7VMU0-F1
#
_entry.id   AF-A0A1I7VMU0-F1
#
_cell.length_a   1.000
_cell.length_b   1.000
_cell.length_c   1.000
_cell.angle_alpha   90.00
_cell.angle_beta   90.00
_cell.angle_gamma   90.00
#
_symmetry.space_group_name_H-M   'P 1'
#
loop_
_entity.id
_entity.type
_entity.pdbx_description
1 polymer ?
#
loop_
_entity_poly.entity_id
_entity_poly.type
_entity_poly.pdbx_seq_one_letter_code
_entity_poly.pdbx_strand_id
1 'polypeptide(L)'
;MWRNCRDVLNFSFPTDPRRHLYVSSSSKTPLLDMLHALLVYRMLGKHGRMKKRRRDDKEEAFKNASNDKEDVTDEHIKMGSEKRVMERKKKKVGKSGREIKIISWNVAGLRAWIKKDGHSILVKENPDIVALQETKCVEVPNELQNGYYSFLNTSEKSGHGGVLLLTKEEPIKVTYTFDDKSKSGLDGNGKGRIIIAEYENYYLINAYVPNSGRGLVNLDKRKFWDDCYFSFIKKLDLNKPIVYVGDLNVAHQEIDLANPKTNYNKTAGFTDQERNDFTRLLDAGFVDVFRRLNPEKEGVYTFWSNMRNAREKNVGWRLDYFVVSERIMNKVKECDILCSVKGSDHCPLSLTIEL
;
A
#
# COMPACT_ATOMS: atom_id res chain seq x y z
N MET A 1 49.45 18.98 50.10
CA MET A 1 50.11 18.48 51.32
C MET A 1 49.29 18.96 52.50
N TRP A 2 48.61 18.07 53.26
CA TRP A 2 47.74 18.38 54.43
C TRP A 2 46.46 19.20 54.10
N ARG A 3 45.36 19.23 54.88
CA ARG A 3 44.67 18.31 55.83
C ARG A 3 43.16 18.76 55.83
N ASN A 4 42.13 17.91 55.72
CA ASN A 4 41.52 16.91 56.63
C ASN A 4 40.47 17.44 57.65
N CYS A 5 39.27 16.81 57.64
CA CYS A 5 38.15 16.67 58.64
C CYS A 5 36.78 16.92 57.98
N ARG A 6 35.73 16.05 57.98
CA ARG A 6 35.06 15.17 59.00
C ARG A 6 34.39 15.98 60.12
N ASP A 7 33.08 15.86 60.41
CA ASP A 7 32.25 14.68 60.80
C ASP A 7 30.81 14.78 60.23
N VAL A 8 29.97 13.75 60.00
CA VAL A 8 29.50 12.53 60.73
C VAL A 8 28.36 12.78 61.74
N LEU A 9 27.16 12.23 61.42
CA LEU A 9 26.16 11.75 62.39
C LEU A 9 25.16 10.77 61.71
N ASN A 10 24.72 9.74 62.44
CA ASN A 10 23.79 8.68 62.00
C ASN A 10 22.45 8.76 62.76
N PHE A 11 21.44 8.00 62.31
CA PHE A 11 20.42 7.21 63.06
C PHE A 11 19.22 6.95 62.09
N SER A 12 18.87 5.75 61.61
CA SER A 12 18.49 4.44 62.23
C SER A 12 16.96 4.25 62.36
N PHE A 13 16.42 3.19 61.72
CA PHE A 13 15.04 2.68 61.89
C PHE A 13 14.92 1.79 63.16
N PRO A 14 13.70 1.45 63.65
CA PRO A 14 13.11 0.13 63.32
C PRO A 14 11.55 -0.06 63.37
N THR A 15 11.05 -1.07 62.63
CA THR A 15 9.92 -2.03 62.88
C THR A 15 8.50 -1.62 63.39
N ASP A 16 7.44 -1.91 62.59
CA ASP A 16 6.47 -3.06 62.64
C ASP A 16 5.90 -3.59 64.02
N PRO A 17 4.81 -4.41 64.19
CA PRO A 17 3.69 -4.88 63.31
C PRO A 17 2.24 -4.89 63.92
N ARG A 18 1.23 -5.42 63.16
CA ARG A 18 -0.11 -6.00 63.57
C ARG A 18 -1.24 -4.99 63.95
N ARG A 19 -2.57 -5.27 63.92
CA ARG A 19 -3.47 -6.47 63.72
C ARG A 19 -4.93 -5.97 63.43
N HIS A 20 -5.79 -6.50 62.53
CA HIS A 20 -6.82 -7.57 62.69
C HIS A 20 -7.71 -7.59 61.39
N LEU A 21 -8.11 -8.73 60.77
CA LEU A 21 -9.32 -9.60 60.95
C LEU A 21 -10.70 -8.89 60.71
N TYR A 22 -11.73 -9.44 60.01
CA TYR A 22 -12.01 -10.82 59.52
C TYR A 22 -12.99 -10.89 58.29
N VAL A 23 -12.91 -12.00 57.55
CA VAL A 23 -13.92 -12.75 56.70
C VAL A 23 -15.36 -12.14 56.59
N SER A 24 -16.01 -11.98 55.42
CA SER A 24 -16.32 -12.90 54.28
C SER A 24 -16.59 -12.12 52.94
N SER A 25 -17.24 -12.54 51.82
CA SER A 25 -18.09 -13.72 51.45
C SER A 25 -17.99 -14.22 49.96
N SER A 26 -19.07 -14.21 49.16
CA SER A 26 -19.34 -15.16 48.05
C SER A 26 -20.07 -14.62 46.79
N SER A 27 -19.54 -14.90 45.59
CA SER A 27 -20.16 -15.20 44.26
C SER A 27 -19.26 -14.65 43.11
N LYS A 28 -18.77 -15.39 42.11
CA LYS A 28 -19.27 -16.40 41.14
C LYS A 28 -20.11 -15.85 39.95
N THR A 29 -19.38 -15.33 38.94
CA THR A 29 -19.60 -15.51 37.46
C THR A 29 -20.90 -14.97 36.81
N PRO A 30 -20.93 -14.77 35.47
CA PRO A 30 -20.02 -13.98 34.65
C PRO A 30 -20.76 -12.98 33.72
N LEU A 31 -20.06 -11.99 33.15
CA LEU A 31 -20.66 -11.06 32.16
C LEU A 31 -20.78 -11.73 30.78
N LEU A 32 -21.98 -12.19 30.39
CA LEU A 32 -22.25 -12.73 29.05
C LEU A 32 -23.70 -12.49 28.58
N ASP A 33 -24.29 -11.33 28.86
CA ASP A 33 -25.70 -11.05 28.51
C ASP A 33 -26.02 -9.56 28.24
N MET A 34 -25.19 -8.86 27.45
CA MET A 34 -25.41 -7.43 27.10
C MET A 34 -25.06 -7.05 25.65
N LEU A 35 -25.31 -7.92 24.66
CA LEU A 35 -25.13 -7.53 23.24
C LEU A 35 -26.08 -8.24 22.24
N HIS A 36 -27.35 -8.40 22.60
CA HIS A 36 -28.37 -9.00 21.71
C HIS A 36 -29.64 -8.14 21.54
N ALA A 37 -29.51 -6.81 21.66
CA ALA A 37 -30.62 -5.86 21.72
C ALA A 37 -30.53 -4.70 20.68
N LEU A 38 -30.05 -4.97 19.46
CA LEU A 38 -30.01 -3.97 18.38
C LEU A 38 -30.36 -4.52 16.98
N LEU A 39 -31.03 -5.67 16.90
CA LEU A 39 -31.38 -6.35 15.64
C LEU A 39 -32.89 -6.38 15.31
N VAL A 40 -33.73 -5.65 16.06
CA VAL A 40 -35.21 -5.67 15.90
C VAL A 40 -35.80 -4.25 15.84
N TYR A 41 -35.44 -3.47 14.82
CA TYR A 41 -36.28 -2.32 14.40
C TYR A 41 -36.15 -1.93 12.91
N ARG A 42 -36.35 -2.88 11.98
CA ARG A 42 -36.55 -2.54 10.55
C ARG A 42 -37.38 -3.52 9.71
N MET A 43 -38.46 -4.06 10.27
CA MET A 43 -39.46 -4.84 9.52
C MET A 43 -40.91 -4.44 9.81
N LEU A 44 -41.39 -3.36 9.19
CA LEU A 44 -42.82 -3.17 8.87
C LEU A 44 -42.97 -2.32 7.60
N GLY A 45 -43.90 -2.72 6.72
CA GLY A 45 -44.57 -1.80 5.79
C GLY A 45 -44.04 -1.70 4.35
N LYS A 46 -44.36 -2.68 3.50
CA LYS A 46 -45.43 -2.56 2.48
C LYS A 46 -45.68 -3.90 1.75
N HIS A 47 -46.88 -4.08 1.18
CA HIS A 47 -47.33 -5.35 0.61
C HIS A 47 -47.03 -5.49 -0.90
N GLY A 48 -46.61 -6.70 -1.31
CA GLY A 48 -46.60 -7.16 -2.70
C GLY A 48 -47.29 -8.53 -2.79
N ARG A 49 -48.24 -8.71 -3.71
CA ARG A 49 -49.26 -9.78 -3.65
C ARG A 49 -48.99 -10.92 -4.66
N MET A 50 -48.10 -11.86 -4.33
CA MET A 50 -47.85 -13.04 -5.18
C MET A 50 -48.92 -14.13 -5.02
N LYS A 51 -49.57 -14.52 -6.13
CA LYS A 51 -50.53 -15.64 -6.18
C LYS A 51 -49.79 -16.97 -6.32
N LYS A 52 -50.11 -17.91 -5.42
CA LYS A 52 -49.67 -19.31 -5.49
C LYS A 52 -50.55 -20.07 -6.51
N ARG A 53 -49.93 -20.74 -7.48
CA ARG A 53 -50.54 -21.84 -8.25
C ARG A 53 -49.67 -23.10 -8.09
N ARG A 54 -50.29 -24.25 -8.31
CA ARG A 54 -49.80 -25.61 -8.05
C ARG A 54 -50.58 -26.54 -8.98
N ARG A 55 -50.05 -27.74 -9.23
CA ARG A 55 -50.67 -28.84 -10.01
C ARG A 55 -50.62 -28.71 -11.53
N ASP A 56 -50.59 -29.82 -12.28
CA ASP A 56 -50.15 -31.21 -12.04
C ASP A 56 -49.87 -31.83 -13.44
N ASP A 57 -49.22 -32.98 -13.47
CA ASP A 57 -48.94 -33.95 -14.56
C ASP A 57 -49.69 -33.87 -15.91
N LYS A 58 -48.98 -34.23 -17.00
CA LYS A 58 -49.31 -35.42 -17.81
C LYS A 58 -48.25 -35.82 -18.86
N GLU A 59 -48.15 -37.13 -19.10
CA GLU A 59 -47.48 -37.76 -20.24
C GLU A 59 -48.45 -37.93 -21.44
N GLU A 60 -48.00 -38.66 -22.46
CA GLU A 60 -48.70 -39.04 -23.71
C GLU A 60 -48.87 -37.92 -24.76
N ALA A 61 -48.60 -38.16 -26.04
CA ALA A 61 -47.87 -39.26 -26.70
C ALA A 61 -47.42 -38.82 -28.10
N PHE A 62 -46.43 -39.50 -28.68
CA PHE A 62 -46.58 -40.21 -29.97
C PHE A 62 -45.37 -41.13 -30.21
N LYS A 63 -45.61 -42.32 -30.77
CA LYS A 63 -44.58 -43.27 -31.23
C LYS A 63 -44.52 -43.28 -32.76
N ASN A 64 -43.44 -43.88 -33.29
CA ASN A 64 -43.25 -44.33 -34.66
C ASN A 64 -42.98 -43.26 -35.74
N ALA A 65 -41.69 -43.00 -35.95
CA ALA A 65 -41.07 -43.12 -37.27
C ALA A 65 -39.66 -43.70 -37.08
N SER A 66 -39.19 -44.52 -38.02
CA SER A 66 -37.94 -45.29 -37.89
C SER A 66 -36.97 -45.00 -39.03
N ASN A 67 -35.69 -45.05 -38.73
CA ASN A 67 -34.55 -45.08 -39.66
C ASN A 67 -34.48 -43.91 -40.66
N ASP A 68 -33.56 -42.98 -40.37
CA ASP A 68 -32.47 -42.73 -41.31
C ASP A 68 -31.15 -42.58 -40.52
N LYS A 69 -30.05 -43.05 -41.11
CA LYS A 69 -28.70 -42.91 -40.57
C LYS A 69 -27.84 -42.17 -41.59
N GLU A 70 -27.73 -40.86 -41.45
CA GLU A 70 -26.69 -40.11 -42.17
C GLU A 70 -25.35 -40.24 -41.44
N ASP A 71 -24.33 -40.65 -42.20
CA ASP A 71 -22.99 -40.92 -41.69
C ASP A 71 -22.17 -39.62 -41.66
N VAL A 72 -22.32 -38.84 -40.57
CA VAL A 72 -21.68 -37.53 -40.42
C VAL A 72 -20.17 -37.72 -40.17
N THR A 73 -19.39 -37.63 -41.24
CA THR A 73 -17.95 -37.94 -41.24
C THR A 73 -17.14 -37.08 -40.28
N ASP A 74 -16.13 -37.71 -39.64
CA ASP A 74 -15.24 -37.10 -38.65
C ASP A 74 -14.58 -35.79 -39.11
N GLU A 75 -14.39 -35.60 -40.42
CA GLU A 75 -13.80 -34.39 -41.00
C GLU A 75 -14.59 -33.12 -40.68
N HIS A 76 -15.92 -33.20 -40.56
CA HIS A 76 -16.74 -32.03 -40.20
C HIS A 76 -16.58 -31.64 -38.73
N ILE A 77 -16.44 -32.61 -37.83
CA ILE A 77 -16.10 -32.36 -36.41
C ILE A 77 -14.68 -31.81 -36.31
N LYS A 78 -13.74 -32.37 -37.08
CA LYS A 78 -12.35 -31.95 -37.10
C LYS A 78 -12.19 -30.52 -37.61
N MET A 79 -12.79 -30.18 -38.77
CA MET A 79 -12.86 -28.81 -39.29
C MET A 79 -13.56 -27.84 -38.32
N GLY A 80 -14.62 -28.26 -37.63
CA GLY A 80 -15.27 -27.45 -36.60
C GLY A 80 -14.37 -27.16 -35.40
N SER A 81 -13.58 -28.15 -34.98
CA SER A 81 -12.59 -28.01 -33.91
C SER A 81 -11.42 -27.11 -34.35
N GLU A 82 -10.90 -27.28 -35.56
CA GLU A 82 -9.80 -26.51 -36.11
C GLU A 82 -10.20 -25.06 -36.40
N LYS A 83 -11.41 -24.80 -36.92
CA LYS A 83 -11.95 -23.44 -37.05
C LYS A 83 -12.08 -22.77 -35.68
N ARG A 84 -12.62 -23.47 -34.66
CA ARG A 84 -12.67 -22.93 -33.28
C ARG A 84 -11.28 -22.70 -32.66
N VAL A 85 -10.30 -23.55 -32.96
CA VAL A 85 -8.89 -23.36 -32.52
C VAL A 85 -8.23 -22.21 -33.28
N MET A 86 -8.50 -22.04 -34.58
CA MET A 86 -8.01 -20.90 -35.36
C MET A 86 -8.69 -19.59 -34.97
N GLU A 87 -9.97 -19.56 -34.60
CA GLU A 87 -10.63 -18.39 -34.04
C GLU A 87 -10.08 -18.04 -32.64
N ARG A 88 -9.86 -19.04 -31.78
CA ARG A 88 -9.17 -18.86 -30.49
C ARG A 88 -7.74 -18.36 -30.65
N LYS A 89 -7.02 -18.78 -31.71
CA LYS A 89 -5.69 -18.24 -32.07
C LYS A 89 -5.77 -16.83 -32.70
N LYS A 90 -6.77 -16.55 -33.55
CA LYS A 90 -7.00 -15.22 -34.15
C LYS A 90 -7.47 -14.17 -33.13
N LYS A 91 -8.06 -14.58 -32.01
CA LYS A 91 -8.27 -13.72 -30.83
C LYS A 91 -7.03 -13.51 -29.94
N LYS A 92 -5.83 -13.94 -30.40
CA LYS A 92 -4.52 -13.51 -29.87
C LYS A 92 -3.75 -12.59 -30.84
N VAL A 93 -4.44 -11.85 -31.70
CA VAL A 93 -3.92 -10.53 -32.12
C VAL A 93 -3.77 -9.68 -30.84
N GLY A 94 -2.63 -9.00 -30.71
CA GLY A 94 -2.23 -8.37 -29.46
C GLY A 94 -3.28 -7.42 -28.90
N LYS A 95 -3.76 -7.70 -27.69
CA LYS A 95 -4.46 -6.71 -26.88
C LYS A 95 -3.42 -5.64 -26.55
N SER A 96 -3.64 -4.39 -26.97
CA SER A 96 -2.88 -3.27 -26.41
C SER A 96 -3.06 -3.31 -24.89
N GLY A 97 -2.05 -2.86 -24.14
CA GLY A 97 -2.20 -2.80 -22.69
C GLY A 97 -3.35 -1.86 -22.33
N ARG A 98 -3.91 -2.03 -21.14
CA ARG A 98 -4.82 -1.00 -20.62
C ARG A 98 -3.97 0.19 -20.21
N GLU A 99 -4.36 1.40 -20.58
CA GLU A 99 -3.83 2.60 -19.95
C GLU A 99 -4.38 2.68 -18.52
N ILE A 100 -3.47 2.68 -17.55
CA ILE A 100 -3.75 2.69 -16.11
C ILE A 100 -3.19 3.99 -15.54
N LYS A 101 -4.05 4.77 -14.88
CA LYS A 101 -3.63 5.97 -14.13
C LYS A 101 -3.45 5.64 -12.65
N ILE A 102 -2.27 5.91 -12.12
CA ILE A 102 -1.88 5.59 -10.75
C ILE A 102 -1.53 6.89 -10.03
N ILE A 103 -2.13 7.14 -8.86
CA ILE A 103 -1.75 8.24 -7.97
C ILE A 103 -1.05 7.70 -6.73
N SER A 104 0.00 8.39 -6.28
CA SER A 104 0.64 8.11 -4.99
C SER A 104 0.75 9.34 -4.12
N TRP A 105 0.58 9.21 -2.80
CA TRP A 105 0.71 10.34 -1.88
C TRP A 105 0.96 9.88 -0.43
N ASN A 106 2.06 10.31 0.18
CA ASN A 106 2.16 10.29 1.64
C ASN A 106 1.17 11.33 2.21
N VAL A 107 0.15 10.85 2.92
CA VAL A 107 -0.94 11.70 3.46
C VAL A 107 -0.66 12.24 4.86
N ALA A 108 0.47 11.87 5.48
CA ALA A 108 0.90 12.25 6.83
C ALA A 108 -0.14 12.01 7.95
N GLY A 109 -1.17 11.20 7.68
CA GLY A 109 -2.32 10.92 8.55
C GLY A 109 -3.64 11.08 7.81
N LEU A 110 -4.21 9.97 7.36
CA LEU A 110 -5.37 9.89 6.44
C LEU A 110 -6.58 10.70 6.91
N ARG A 111 -6.91 10.64 8.21
CA ARG A 111 -8.02 11.40 8.82
C ARG A 111 -7.77 12.92 8.86
N ALA A 112 -6.53 13.37 8.89
CA ALA A 112 -6.18 14.79 8.83
C ALA A 112 -6.14 15.31 7.38
N TRP A 113 -5.72 14.47 6.45
CA TRP A 113 -5.73 14.75 5.01
C TRP A 113 -7.15 14.87 4.43
N ILE A 114 -8.09 13.98 4.77
CA ILE A 114 -9.52 14.12 4.41
C ILE A 114 -10.11 15.43 4.94
N LYS A 115 -9.82 15.79 6.20
CA LYS A 115 -10.28 17.05 6.82
C LYS A 115 -9.75 18.33 6.16
N LYS A 116 -8.70 18.23 5.32
CA LYS A 116 -8.16 19.32 4.50
C LYS A 116 -8.62 19.23 3.03
N ASP A 117 -9.67 18.45 2.77
CA ASP A 117 -10.18 18.11 1.44
C ASP A 117 -9.18 17.38 0.51
N GLY A 118 -8.08 16.83 1.02
CA GLY A 118 -7.04 16.21 0.17
C GLY A 118 -7.56 15.12 -0.77
N HIS A 119 -8.65 14.43 -0.38
CA HIS A 119 -9.30 13.40 -1.20
C HIS A 119 -10.01 13.89 -2.47
N SER A 120 -10.30 15.19 -2.62
CA SER A 120 -10.99 15.69 -3.83
C SER A 120 -10.16 15.53 -5.11
N ILE A 121 -8.83 15.42 -5.00
CA ILE A 121 -7.97 15.06 -6.13
C ILE A 121 -8.30 13.68 -6.69
N LEU A 122 -8.74 12.71 -5.87
CA LEU A 122 -9.07 11.37 -6.34
C LEU A 122 -10.39 11.36 -7.13
N VAL A 123 -11.32 12.26 -6.79
CA VAL A 123 -12.56 12.48 -7.56
C VAL A 123 -12.26 13.19 -8.88
N LYS A 124 -11.40 14.21 -8.86
CA LYS A 124 -11.00 14.97 -10.06
C LYS A 124 -10.21 14.12 -11.06
N GLU A 125 -9.18 13.43 -10.58
CA GLU A 125 -8.23 12.71 -11.43
C GLU A 125 -8.69 11.30 -11.81
N ASN A 126 -9.67 10.76 -11.06
CA ASN A 126 -10.30 9.45 -11.25
C ASN A 126 -9.31 8.30 -11.58
N PRO A 127 -8.22 8.12 -10.82
CA PRO A 127 -7.19 7.12 -11.11
C PRO A 127 -7.74 5.68 -11.02
N ASP A 128 -7.09 4.72 -11.66
CA ASP A 128 -7.42 3.31 -11.51
C ASP A 128 -6.88 2.74 -10.18
N ILE A 129 -5.74 3.27 -9.72
CA ILE A 129 -5.05 2.84 -8.50
C ILE A 129 -4.60 4.05 -7.67
N VAL A 130 -4.75 3.98 -6.35
CA VAL A 130 -4.27 4.98 -5.39
C VAL A 130 -3.39 4.32 -4.33
N ALA A 131 -2.13 4.72 -4.26
CA ALA A 131 -1.15 4.29 -3.26
C ALA A 131 -0.96 5.38 -2.20
N LEU A 132 -1.54 5.22 -1.02
CA LEU A 132 -1.41 6.19 0.07
C LEU A 132 -0.41 5.68 1.13
N GLN A 133 0.48 6.58 1.57
CA GLN A 133 1.49 6.31 2.59
C GLN A 133 1.25 7.10 3.88
N GLU A 134 1.84 6.62 4.98
CA GLU A 134 1.72 7.16 6.34
C GLU A 134 0.27 7.43 6.80
N THR A 135 -0.60 6.44 6.59
CA THR A 135 -2.05 6.57 6.80
C THR A 135 -2.45 6.81 8.25
N LYS A 136 -1.68 6.30 9.23
CA LYS A 136 -1.90 6.42 10.68
C LYS A 136 -3.28 5.97 11.16
N CYS A 137 -3.95 5.11 10.39
CA CYS A 137 -5.29 4.60 10.68
C CYS A 137 -5.32 3.07 10.84
N VAL A 138 -6.39 2.57 11.47
CA VAL A 138 -6.67 1.13 11.63
C VAL A 138 -7.81 0.64 10.73
N GLU A 139 -8.52 1.57 10.10
CA GLU A 139 -9.70 1.37 9.25
C GLU A 139 -9.63 2.34 8.06
N VAL A 140 -10.27 1.99 6.94
CA VAL A 140 -10.37 2.85 5.76
C VAL A 140 -11.66 3.69 5.85
N PRO A 141 -11.60 5.03 5.79
CA PRO A 141 -12.79 5.89 5.75
C PRO A 141 -13.69 5.56 4.54
N ASN A 142 -15.00 5.55 4.75
CA ASN A 142 -15.99 5.14 3.73
C ASN A 142 -15.94 6.04 2.48
N GLU A 143 -15.59 7.30 2.68
CA GLU A 143 -15.41 8.34 1.65
C GLU A 143 -14.36 7.97 0.58
N LEU A 144 -13.45 7.03 0.89
CA LEU A 144 -12.40 6.56 -0.01
C LEU A 144 -12.69 5.20 -0.66
N GLN A 145 -13.73 4.48 -0.22
CA GLN A 145 -14.02 3.11 -0.67
C GLN A 145 -15.00 3.05 -1.86
N ASN A 146 -15.64 4.16 -2.23
CA ASN A 146 -16.65 4.18 -3.27
C ASN A 146 -16.05 3.89 -4.66
N GLY A 147 -16.30 2.69 -5.19
CA GLY A 147 -15.77 2.24 -6.49
C GLY A 147 -14.35 1.66 -6.45
N TYR A 148 -13.78 1.41 -5.27
CA TYR A 148 -12.44 0.82 -5.12
C TYR A 148 -12.45 -0.35 -4.14
N TYR A 149 -11.77 -1.43 -4.50
CA TYR A 149 -11.27 -2.42 -3.54
C TYR A 149 -10.20 -1.75 -2.67
N SER A 150 -10.24 -1.98 -1.36
CA SER A 150 -9.32 -1.34 -0.41
C SER A 150 -8.52 -2.36 0.41
N PHE A 151 -7.21 -2.15 0.48
CA PHE A 151 -6.26 -2.99 1.20
C PHE A 151 -5.42 -2.12 2.13
N LEU A 152 -5.47 -2.37 3.44
CA LEU A 152 -4.81 -1.56 4.46
C LEU A 152 -3.78 -2.40 5.23
N ASN A 153 -2.51 -2.00 5.19
CA ASN A 153 -1.48 -2.56 6.05
C ASN A 153 -1.22 -1.59 7.21
N THR A 154 -1.53 -2.01 8.44
CA THR A 154 -1.39 -1.20 9.66
C THR A 154 -0.08 -1.51 10.37
N SER A 155 0.54 -0.51 11.01
CA SER A 155 1.68 -0.78 11.90
C SER A 155 1.18 -1.21 13.29
N GLU A 156 2.01 -1.93 14.04
CA GLU A 156 1.67 -2.40 15.39
C GLU A 156 1.54 -1.27 16.42
N LYS A 157 2.09 -0.08 16.10
CA LYS A 157 1.98 1.12 16.93
C LYS A 157 0.85 1.99 16.38
N SER A 158 -0.26 2.05 17.11
CA SER A 158 -1.40 2.88 16.74
C SER A 158 -0.97 4.33 16.46
N GLY A 159 -1.55 4.92 15.41
CA GLY A 159 -1.21 6.28 14.96
C GLY A 159 0.16 6.44 14.26
N HIS A 160 0.89 5.35 13.98
CA HIS A 160 2.20 5.41 13.30
C HIS A 160 2.20 4.62 11.98
N GLY A 161 2.90 5.14 10.97
CA GLY A 161 3.07 4.50 9.67
C GLY A 161 1.74 4.16 8.99
N GLY A 162 1.67 2.96 8.40
CA GLY A 162 0.51 2.46 7.68
C GLY A 162 0.53 2.84 6.20
N VAL A 163 0.11 1.92 5.34
CA VAL A 163 -0.07 2.14 3.90
C VAL A 163 -1.44 1.59 3.46
N LEU A 164 -2.07 2.28 2.51
CA LEU A 164 -3.39 1.93 1.96
C LEU A 164 -3.30 1.88 0.45
N LEU A 165 -3.77 0.78 -0.15
CA LEU A 165 -3.97 0.66 -1.59
C LEU A 165 -5.46 0.66 -1.88
N LEU A 166 -5.89 1.55 -2.78
CA LEU A 166 -7.21 1.55 -3.40
C LEU A 166 -7.04 1.15 -4.87
N THR A 167 -7.87 0.26 -5.41
CA THR A 167 -7.83 -0.13 -6.82
C THR A 167 -9.22 -0.45 -7.37
N LYS A 168 -9.49 -0.06 -8.62
CA LYS A 168 -10.74 -0.38 -9.32
C LYS A 168 -10.80 -1.84 -9.79
N GLU A 169 -9.65 -2.46 -10.00
CA GLU A 169 -9.52 -3.86 -10.40
C GLU A 169 -8.95 -4.68 -9.23
N GLU A 170 -9.60 -5.79 -8.88
CA GLU A 170 -9.18 -6.63 -7.76
C GLU A 170 -7.88 -7.38 -8.09
N PRO A 171 -6.81 -7.26 -7.28
CA PRO A 171 -5.58 -8.00 -7.52
C PRO A 171 -5.79 -9.51 -7.34
N ILE A 172 -5.10 -10.31 -8.16
CA ILE A 172 -5.05 -11.79 -8.06
C ILE A 172 -4.58 -12.22 -6.66
N LYS A 173 -3.66 -11.45 -6.07
CA LYS A 173 -3.13 -11.66 -4.72
C LYS A 173 -2.68 -10.32 -4.13
N VAL A 174 -2.85 -10.16 -2.81
CA VAL A 174 -2.27 -9.06 -2.03
C VAL A 174 -1.40 -9.63 -0.91
N THR A 175 -0.21 -9.07 -0.71
CA THR A 175 0.76 -9.48 0.31
C THR A 175 1.26 -8.26 1.10
N TYR A 176 1.45 -8.41 2.41
CA TYR A 176 1.70 -7.32 3.37
C TYR A 176 3.10 -7.34 4.01
N THR A 177 3.94 -8.27 3.57
CA THR A 177 5.36 -8.49 3.93
C THR A 177 6.15 -8.82 2.67
N PHE A 178 7.46 -8.58 2.67
CA PHE A 178 8.37 -8.99 1.61
C PHE A 178 9.38 -10.07 2.02
N ASP A 179 9.46 -10.37 3.33
CA ASP A 179 10.08 -11.58 3.85
C ASP A 179 9.34 -12.03 5.12
N ASP A 180 9.09 -13.34 5.22
CA ASP A 180 8.42 -13.97 6.35
C ASP A 180 9.41 -14.61 7.35
N LYS A 181 10.71 -14.65 7.02
CA LYS A 181 11.72 -15.45 7.74
C LYS A 181 12.49 -14.69 8.81
N SER A 182 12.53 -13.35 8.74
CA SER A 182 13.25 -12.49 9.68
C SER A 182 12.31 -11.57 10.46
N LYS A 183 12.32 -11.67 11.80
CA LYS A 183 11.77 -10.64 12.70
C LYS A 183 12.77 -9.53 13.04
N SER A 184 14.01 -9.63 12.56
CA SER A 184 15.05 -8.59 12.67
C SER A 184 14.76 -7.47 11.67
N GLY A 185 14.74 -6.22 12.15
CA GLY A 185 14.55 -5.04 11.30
C GLY A 185 13.70 -3.96 11.97
N LEU A 186 13.50 -2.84 11.28
CA LEU A 186 12.40 -1.92 11.60
C LEU A 186 11.09 -2.51 11.07
N ASP A 187 10.06 -2.53 11.91
CA ASP A 187 8.67 -2.82 11.54
C ASP A 187 8.47 -4.14 10.75
N GLY A 188 9.30 -5.16 11.02
CA GLY A 188 9.08 -6.56 10.64
C GLY A 188 8.87 -6.83 9.15
N ASN A 189 9.88 -6.50 8.32
CA ASN A 189 9.98 -6.88 6.90
C ASN A 189 8.72 -6.62 6.05
N GLY A 190 8.04 -5.50 6.33
CA GLY A 190 6.94 -4.96 5.51
C GLY A 190 5.72 -4.49 6.29
N LYS A 191 5.53 -4.91 7.54
CA LYS A 191 4.31 -4.65 8.30
C LYS A 191 4.09 -3.15 8.55
N GLY A 192 2.88 -2.66 8.22
CA GLY A 192 2.55 -1.24 8.24
C GLY A 192 3.31 -0.37 7.25
N ARG A 193 4.00 -0.97 6.27
CA ARG A 193 4.92 -0.28 5.35
C ARG A 193 4.85 -0.71 3.89
N ILE A 194 4.32 -1.89 3.56
CA ILE A 194 4.28 -2.37 2.17
C ILE A 194 2.93 -3.00 1.81
N ILE A 195 2.45 -2.79 0.59
CA ILE A 195 1.41 -3.61 -0.03
C ILE A 195 1.92 -4.02 -1.41
N ILE A 196 2.05 -5.33 -1.62
CA ILE A 196 2.38 -5.94 -2.90
C ILE A 196 1.09 -6.50 -3.49
N ALA A 197 0.60 -5.90 -4.57
CA ALA A 197 -0.56 -6.35 -5.32
C ALA A 197 -0.12 -7.01 -6.63
N GLU A 198 -0.63 -8.22 -6.89
CA GLU A 198 -0.35 -9.00 -8.10
C GLU A 198 -1.50 -8.89 -9.10
N TYR A 199 -1.20 -8.50 -10.33
CA TYR A 199 -2.13 -8.51 -11.47
C TYR A 199 -1.66 -9.54 -12.52
N GLU A 200 -2.40 -9.68 -13.63
CA GLU A 200 -2.04 -10.66 -14.68
C GLU A 200 -0.63 -10.40 -15.25
N ASN A 201 -0.35 -9.16 -15.64
CA ASN A 201 0.87 -8.77 -16.35
C ASN A 201 1.98 -8.17 -15.46
N TYR A 202 1.69 -7.73 -14.23
CA TYR A 202 2.60 -6.92 -13.41
C TYR A 202 2.35 -7.07 -11.90
N TYR A 203 3.31 -6.60 -11.09
CA TYR A 203 3.12 -6.31 -9.67
C TYR A 203 3.08 -4.79 -9.43
N LEU A 204 2.23 -4.33 -8.53
CA LEU A 204 2.31 -3.00 -7.94
C LEU A 204 2.77 -3.11 -6.49
N ILE A 205 3.75 -2.29 -6.10
CA ILE A 205 4.25 -2.23 -4.73
C ILE A 205 4.06 -0.80 -4.20
N ASN A 206 3.07 -0.60 -3.33
CA ASN A 206 2.97 0.61 -2.51
C ASN A 206 3.89 0.47 -1.29
N ALA A 207 4.80 1.42 -1.05
CA ALA A 207 5.66 1.40 0.13
C ALA A 207 5.82 2.75 0.86
N TYR A 208 6.03 2.65 2.17
CA TYR A 208 6.52 3.70 3.07
C TYR A 208 7.82 3.22 3.73
N VAL A 209 8.96 3.56 3.13
CA VAL A 209 10.29 3.07 3.54
C VAL A 209 10.69 3.68 4.89
N PRO A 210 11.45 2.97 5.77
CA PRO A 210 11.88 3.54 7.05
C PRO A 210 12.74 4.80 6.90
N ASN A 211 12.39 5.85 7.66
CA ASN A 211 13.25 7.02 7.82
C ASN A 211 14.41 6.72 8.80
N SER A 212 15.64 7.10 8.44
CA SER A 212 16.85 6.89 9.28
C SER A 212 16.87 7.72 10.57
N GLY A 213 15.91 8.63 10.75
CA GLY A 213 15.63 9.33 12.00
C GLY A 213 16.51 10.56 12.24
N ARG A 214 16.07 11.43 13.16
CA ARG A 214 16.85 12.58 13.62
C ARG A 214 18.15 12.08 14.26
N GLY A 215 19.29 12.56 13.77
CA GLY A 215 20.60 12.09 14.23
C GLY A 215 20.97 10.68 13.75
N LEU A 216 20.32 10.19 12.69
CA LEU A 216 20.64 8.92 12.01
C LEU A 216 20.50 7.66 12.89
N VAL A 217 19.74 7.74 13.99
CA VAL A 217 19.51 6.69 15.01
C VAL A 217 18.89 5.38 14.50
N ASN A 218 18.46 5.33 13.24
CA ASN A 218 17.90 4.15 12.57
C ASN A 218 18.67 3.77 11.30
N LEU A 219 19.79 4.42 10.96
CA LEU A 219 20.49 4.25 9.68
C LEU A 219 20.92 2.80 9.41
N ASP A 220 21.45 2.09 10.41
CA ASP A 220 21.83 0.67 10.28
C ASP A 220 20.62 -0.24 10.04
N LYS A 221 19.47 0.10 10.64
CA LYS A 221 18.22 -0.66 10.48
C LYS A 221 17.57 -0.37 9.13
N ARG A 222 17.74 0.85 8.61
CA ARG A 222 17.40 1.23 7.23
C ARG A 222 18.29 0.49 6.24
N LYS A 223 19.61 0.37 6.49
CA LYS A 223 20.49 -0.49 5.69
C LYS A 223 19.96 -1.91 5.60
N PHE A 224 19.71 -2.55 6.75
CA PHE A 224 19.22 -3.92 6.81
C PHE A 224 17.89 -4.08 6.03
N TRP A 225 16.98 -3.12 6.17
CA TRP A 225 15.73 -3.09 5.40
C TRP A 225 15.98 -3.03 3.89
N ASP A 226 16.83 -2.11 3.42
CA ASP A 226 17.13 -1.94 1.99
C ASP A 226 17.87 -3.17 1.42
N ASP A 227 18.78 -3.79 2.17
CA ASP A 227 19.45 -5.05 1.78
C ASP A 227 18.49 -6.24 1.65
N CYS A 228 17.54 -6.39 2.58
CA CYS A 228 16.49 -7.40 2.48
C CYS A 228 15.50 -7.09 1.35
N TYR A 229 15.08 -5.83 1.20
CA TYR A 229 14.14 -5.42 0.17
C TYR A 229 14.72 -5.55 -1.24
N PHE A 230 15.97 -5.15 -1.46
CA PHE A 230 16.72 -5.36 -2.70
C PHE A 230 16.80 -6.85 -3.07
N SER A 231 17.05 -7.71 -2.08
CA SER A 231 17.11 -9.16 -2.24
C SER A 231 15.74 -9.81 -2.53
N PHE A 232 14.64 -9.12 -2.21
CA PHE A 232 13.27 -9.52 -2.55
C PHE A 232 12.85 -9.00 -3.93
N ILE A 233 12.95 -7.69 -4.18
CA ILE A 233 12.37 -7.05 -5.37
C ILE A 233 12.97 -7.62 -6.66
N LYS A 234 14.29 -7.90 -6.66
CA LYS A 234 14.97 -8.58 -7.78
C LYS A 234 14.45 -9.99 -8.05
N LYS A 235 14.03 -10.74 -7.02
CA LYS A 235 13.46 -12.10 -7.20
C LYS A 235 12.02 -12.03 -7.69
N LEU A 236 11.24 -11.05 -7.22
CA LEU A 236 9.88 -10.83 -7.68
C LEU A 236 9.88 -10.44 -9.18
N ASP A 237 10.79 -9.55 -9.56
CA ASP A 237 10.92 -9.01 -10.92
C ASP A 237 11.21 -10.08 -11.99
N LEU A 238 11.88 -11.18 -11.63
CA LEU A 238 12.08 -12.32 -12.53
C LEU A 238 10.77 -12.96 -13.03
N ASN A 239 9.64 -12.73 -12.35
CA ASN A 239 8.34 -13.33 -12.69
C ASN A 239 7.47 -12.37 -13.52
N LYS A 240 7.34 -11.11 -13.09
CA LYS A 240 6.56 -10.05 -13.77
C LYS A 240 7.20 -8.69 -13.52
N PRO A 241 7.06 -7.71 -14.43
CA PRO A 241 7.49 -6.33 -14.20
C PRO A 241 6.77 -5.70 -13.01
N ILE A 242 7.43 -4.71 -12.41
CA ILE A 242 7.04 -4.09 -11.16
C ILE A 242 6.83 -2.59 -11.38
N VAL A 243 5.74 -2.05 -10.82
CA VAL A 243 5.57 -0.62 -10.54
C VAL A 243 5.74 -0.43 -9.03
N TYR A 244 6.90 0.03 -8.62
CA TYR A 244 7.25 0.35 -7.23
C TYR A 244 6.98 1.84 -6.98
N VAL A 245 6.22 2.14 -5.93
CA VAL A 245 5.66 3.47 -5.74
C VAL A 245 5.52 3.85 -4.27
N GLY A 246 5.80 5.11 -3.94
CA GLY A 246 5.53 5.71 -2.64
C GLY A 246 6.70 6.52 -2.10
N ASP A 247 6.66 6.82 -0.80
CA ASP A 247 7.69 7.54 -0.08
C ASP A 247 8.86 6.60 0.26
N LEU A 248 9.97 6.80 -0.45
CA LEU A 248 11.18 6.00 -0.36
C LEU A 248 12.19 6.56 0.67
N ASN A 249 11.85 7.68 1.32
CA ASN A 249 12.69 8.32 2.34
C ASN A 249 14.16 8.47 1.91
N VAL A 250 14.39 8.92 0.67
CA VAL A 250 15.69 9.25 0.09
C VAL A 250 15.54 10.28 -1.03
N ALA A 251 16.44 11.28 -1.10
CA ALA A 251 16.67 12.11 -2.28
C ALA A 251 17.92 11.58 -2.99
N HIS A 252 17.82 11.14 -4.24
CA HIS A 252 18.91 10.39 -4.89
C HIS A 252 20.14 11.26 -5.19
N GLN A 253 19.93 12.44 -5.78
CA GLN A 253 21.00 13.33 -6.23
C GLN A 253 20.86 14.76 -5.69
N GLU A 254 21.87 15.61 -5.90
CA GLU A 254 21.82 17.01 -5.43
C GLU A 254 20.67 17.82 -6.03
N ILE A 255 20.20 17.46 -7.24
CA ILE A 255 19.02 18.02 -7.91
C ILE A 255 17.67 17.64 -7.22
N ASP A 256 17.68 16.68 -6.30
CA ASP A 256 16.48 16.16 -5.63
C ASP A 256 16.18 16.85 -4.29
N LEU A 257 16.97 17.82 -3.84
CA LEU A 257 16.68 18.61 -2.65
C LEU A 257 17.25 20.03 -2.72
N ALA A 258 16.53 21.00 -2.18
CA ALA A 258 16.90 22.42 -2.30
C ALA A 258 18.19 22.83 -1.55
N ASN A 259 18.78 21.97 -0.72
CA ASN A 259 19.94 22.26 0.11
C ASN A 259 20.86 21.03 0.31
N PRO A 260 21.54 20.52 -0.73
CA PRO A 260 22.36 19.31 -0.63
C PRO A 260 23.50 19.46 0.39
N LYS A 261 24.32 20.51 0.25
CA LYS A 261 25.56 20.73 1.01
C LYS A 261 25.39 20.79 2.54
N THR A 262 24.22 21.20 3.03
CA THR A 262 23.94 21.27 4.48
C THR A 262 23.33 19.98 5.05
N ASN A 263 22.71 19.14 4.21
CA ASN A 263 22.05 17.90 4.61
C ASN A 263 22.92 16.65 4.39
N TYR A 264 23.88 16.73 3.45
CA TYR A 264 24.78 15.65 3.07
C TYR A 264 25.47 15.00 4.28
N ASN A 265 25.24 13.69 4.45
CA ASN A 265 25.68 12.86 5.56
C ASN A 265 25.33 13.39 6.98
N LYS A 266 24.29 14.23 7.09
CA LYS A 266 23.86 14.87 8.35
C LYS A 266 22.36 14.69 8.62
N THR A 267 21.57 14.56 7.57
CA THR A 267 20.11 14.44 7.63
C THR A 267 19.66 13.13 6.98
N ALA A 268 18.70 12.43 7.59
CA ALA A 268 18.08 11.24 7.02
C ALA A 268 17.45 11.57 5.65
N GLY A 269 17.63 10.66 4.69
CA GLY A 269 17.25 10.83 3.29
C GLY A 269 18.32 11.47 2.39
N PHE A 270 19.47 11.90 2.94
CA PHE A 270 20.62 12.38 2.13
C PHE A 270 21.98 11.94 2.69
N THR A 271 22.05 10.73 3.25
CA THR A 271 23.33 10.04 3.49
C THR A 271 23.82 9.30 2.25
N ASP A 272 25.13 9.08 2.12
CA ASP A 272 25.67 8.22 1.05
C ASP A 272 25.08 6.81 1.10
N GLN A 273 24.79 6.28 2.29
CA GLN A 273 24.21 4.95 2.43
C GLN A 273 22.84 4.86 1.75
N GLU A 274 21.90 5.73 2.11
CA GLU A 274 20.55 5.76 1.54
C GLU A 274 20.61 6.01 0.02
N ARG A 275 21.49 6.93 -0.43
CA ARG A 275 21.69 7.24 -1.84
C ARG A 275 22.27 6.07 -2.63
N ASN A 276 23.30 5.39 -2.09
CA ASN A 276 23.95 4.26 -2.75
C ASN A 276 23.07 3.01 -2.75
N ASP A 277 22.28 2.79 -1.70
CA ASP A 277 21.30 1.70 -1.65
C ASP A 277 20.17 1.93 -2.68
N PHE A 278 19.78 3.18 -2.97
CA PHE A 278 18.88 3.51 -4.09
C PHE A 278 19.57 3.44 -5.48
N THR A 279 20.81 3.92 -5.64
CA THR A 279 21.60 3.72 -6.88
C THR A 279 21.68 2.24 -7.24
N ARG A 280 22.03 1.40 -6.26
CA ARG A 280 22.10 -0.06 -6.40
C ARG A 280 20.77 -0.69 -6.85
N LEU A 281 19.63 -0.13 -6.43
CA LEU A 281 18.32 -0.55 -6.92
C LEU A 281 18.16 -0.22 -8.42
N LEU A 282 18.47 1.00 -8.85
CA LEU A 282 18.36 1.40 -10.26
C LEU A 282 19.31 0.57 -11.16
N ASP A 283 20.57 0.44 -10.76
CA ASP A 283 21.60 -0.36 -11.45
C ASP A 283 21.21 -1.84 -11.62
N ALA A 284 20.24 -2.34 -10.84
CA ALA A 284 19.71 -3.69 -10.94
C ALA A 284 18.60 -3.88 -12.00
N GLY A 285 18.32 -2.86 -12.82
CA GLY A 285 17.32 -2.90 -13.89
C GLY A 285 16.01 -2.17 -13.59
N PHE A 286 16.05 -1.19 -12.68
CA PHE A 286 14.91 -0.35 -12.29
C PHE A 286 15.13 1.11 -12.67
N VAL A 287 14.05 1.85 -12.88
CA VAL A 287 14.08 3.21 -13.47
C VAL A 287 13.24 4.16 -12.64
N ASP A 288 13.86 5.21 -12.11
CA ASP A 288 13.18 6.42 -11.65
C ASP A 288 12.49 7.10 -12.84
N VAL A 289 11.17 6.95 -12.92
CA VAL A 289 10.39 7.37 -14.08
C VAL A 289 10.42 8.88 -14.26
N PHE A 290 10.30 9.64 -13.16
CA PHE A 290 10.31 11.09 -13.21
C PHE A 290 11.65 11.61 -13.74
N ARG A 291 12.77 11.10 -13.19
CA ARG A 291 14.11 11.53 -13.58
C ARG A 291 14.54 11.00 -14.96
N ARG A 292 14.00 9.86 -15.42
CA ARG A 292 14.17 9.38 -16.81
C ARG A 292 13.48 10.29 -17.84
N LEU A 293 12.31 10.85 -17.51
CA LEU A 293 11.59 11.79 -18.39
C LEU A 293 12.03 13.25 -18.22
N ASN A 294 12.56 13.61 -17.05
CA ASN A 294 12.92 14.99 -16.66
C ASN A 294 14.35 15.05 -16.05
N PRO A 295 15.41 14.64 -16.79
CA PRO A 295 16.75 14.46 -16.21
C PRO A 295 17.30 15.74 -15.55
N GLU A 296 17.23 16.88 -16.24
CA GLU A 296 17.83 18.15 -15.81
C GLU A 296 16.83 19.08 -15.08
N LYS A 297 15.62 18.61 -14.77
CA LYS A 297 14.56 19.45 -14.20
C LYS A 297 14.78 19.67 -12.71
N GLU A 298 15.35 20.82 -12.37
CA GLU A 298 15.57 21.28 -10.99
C GLU A 298 14.28 21.78 -10.32
N GLY A 299 14.31 21.96 -9.00
CA GLY A 299 13.25 22.65 -8.26
C GLY A 299 11.93 21.89 -8.10
N VAL A 300 11.83 20.66 -8.62
CA VAL A 300 10.64 19.81 -8.47
C VAL A 300 10.85 18.84 -7.30
N TYR A 301 10.06 19.07 -6.24
CA TYR A 301 10.13 18.32 -4.99
C TYR A 301 8.76 17.73 -4.66
N THR A 302 8.74 16.76 -3.74
CA THR A 302 7.52 16.05 -3.32
C THR A 302 7.18 16.31 -1.87
N PHE A 303 8.16 16.59 -1.01
CA PHE A 303 8.05 16.91 0.41
C PHE A 303 8.59 18.31 0.73
N TRP A 304 7.90 19.03 1.62
CA TRP A 304 8.40 20.26 2.23
C TRP A 304 8.05 20.29 3.72
N SER A 305 9.02 20.62 4.57
CA SER A 305 8.77 20.73 6.02
C SER A 305 7.71 21.79 6.33
N ASN A 306 6.78 21.48 7.24
CA ASN A 306 5.83 22.46 7.79
C ASN A 306 6.51 23.65 8.53
N MET A 307 7.83 23.58 8.78
CA MET A 307 8.58 24.65 9.44
C MET A 307 9.03 25.74 8.47
N ARG A 308 9.11 26.99 8.95
CA ARG A 308 9.73 28.15 8.26
C ARG A 308 9.15 28.51 6.88
N ASN A 309 7.93 28.04 6.57
CA ASN A 309 7.25 28.20 5.29
C ASN A 309 8.08 27.60 4.13
N ALA A 310 8.57 26.37 4.31
CA ALA A 310 9.45 25.73 3.33
C ALA A 310 8.75 25.49 1.99
N ARG A 311 7.44 25.18 1.98
CA ARG A 311 6.68 24.95 0.74
C ARG A 311 6.51 26.24 -0.07
N GLU A 312 6.20 27.34 0.59
CA GLU A 312 6.08 28.67 -0.03
C GLU A 312 7.41 29.19 -0.58
N LYS A 313 8.54 28.76 -0.01
CA LYS A 313 9.91 29.09 -0.47
C LYS A 313 10.51 28.04 -1.42
N ASN A 314 9.74 27.01 -1.76
CA ASN A 314 10.18 25.82 -2.47
C ASN A 314 11.47 25.15 -1.92
N VAL A 315 11.66 25.18 -0.59
CA VAL A 315 12.75 24.49 0.11
C VAL A 315 12.33 23.04 0.38
N GLY A 316 12.30 22.24 -0.68
CA GLY A 316 11.77 20.87 -0.68
C GLY A 316 12.81 19.78 -0.90
N TRP A 317 12.30 18.54 -0.90
CA TRP A 317 13.00 17.28 -1.18
C TRP A 317 12.09 16.41 -2.07
N ARG A 318 12.66 15.64 -2.99
CA ARG A 318 11.96 14.57 -3.74
C ARG A 318 12.22 13.25 -3.02
N LEU A 319 11.23 12.82 -2.25
CA LEU A 319 11.25 11.58 -1.44
C LEU A 319 10.26 10.53 -1.96
N ASP A 320 9.26 10.95 -2.73
CA ASP A 320 8.23 10.11 -3.32
C ASP A 320 8.58 9.81 -4.78
N TYR A 321 8.42 8.56 -5.21
CA TYR A 321 8.83 8.11 -6.53
C TYR A 321 7.80 7.20 -7.20
N PHE A 322 7.83 7.18 -8.54
CA PHE A 322 7.50 6.01 -9.33
C PHE A 322 8.81 5.40 -9.85
N VAL A 323 9.05 4.14 -9.51
CA VAL A 323 10.18 3.33 -9.97
C VAL A 323 9.63 2.11 -10.70
N VAL A 324 10.03 1.88 -11.95
CA VAL A 324 9.53 0.74 -12.76
C VAL A 324 10.67 -0.16 -13.24
N SER A 325 10.38 -1.43 -13.50
CA SER A 325 11.34 -2.30 -14.20
C SER A 325 11.64 -1.75 -15.60
N GLU A 326 12.90 -1.69 -16.02
CA GLU A 326 13.33 -1.08 -17.30
C GLU A 326 12.52 -1.61 -18.51
N ARG A 327 12.19 -2.91 -18.52
CA ARG A 327 11.41 -3.57 -19.60
C ARG A 327 9.93 -3.14 -19.70
N ILE A 328 9.45 -2.22 -18.86
CA ILE A 328 8.16 -1.52 -19.03
C ILE A 328 8.29 0.00 -19.05
N MET A 329 9.50 0.57 -18.97
CA MET A 329 9.70 2.03 -19.04
C MET A 329 9.21 2.60 -20.38
N ASN A 330 9.33 1.85 -21.47
CA ASN A 330 8.79 2.21 -22.80
C ASN A 330 7.25 2.20 -22.88
N LYS A 331 6.55 1.73 -21.85
CA LYS A 331 5.09 1.77 -21.76
C LYS A 331 4.55 2.96 -20.96
N VAL A 332 5.41 3.69 -20.25
CA VAL A 332 5.05 4.94 -19.56
C VAL A 332 4.65 5.98 -20.60
N LYS A 333 3.56 6.69 -20.34
CA LYS A 333 3.09 7.82 -21.15
C LYS A 333 3.46 9.15 -20.50
N GLU A 334 3.27 9.26 -19.18
CA GLU A 334 3.37 10.50 -18.43
C GLU A 334 3.71 10.21 -16.96
N CYS A 335 4.51 11.05 -16.31
CA CYS A 335 4.80 10.97 -14.87
C CYS A 335 4.99 12.38 -14.28
N ASP A 336 4.06 12.79 -13.43
CA ASP A 336 3.96 14.13 -12.87
C ASP A 336 4.11 14.18 -11.35
N ILE A 337 4.56 15.34 -10.87
CA ILE A 337 4.63 15.70 -9.45
C ILE A 337 3.72 16.92 -9.25
N LEU A 338 2.60 16.73 -8.54
CA LEU A 338 1.51 17.71 -8.45
C LEU A 338 1.75 18.75 -7.34
N CYS A 339 2.88 19.48 -7.42
CA CYS A 339 3.40 20.36 -6.36
C CYS A 339 2.39 21.38 -5.79
N SER A 340 1.40 21.80 -6.59
CA SER A 340 0.34 22.75 -6.20
C SER A 340 -0.73 22.13 -5.28
N VAL A 341 -0.92 20.81 -5.31
CA VAL A 341 -1.99 20.11 -4.57
C VAL A 341 -1.60 19.98 -3.08
N LYS A 342 -2.36 20.66 -2.21
CA LYS A 342 -2.14 20.71 -0.76
C LYS A 342 -3.00 19.67 -0.01
N GLY A 343 -2.57 19.31 1.20
CA GLY A 343 -3.29 18.41 2.11
C GLY A 343 -2.33 17.72 3.09
N SER A 344 -1.22 17.23 2.54
CA SER A 344 -0.05 16.76 3.29
C SER A 344 1.09 17.81 3.24
N ASP A 345 2.15 17.59 4.00
CA ASP A 345 3.48 18.20 3.76
C ASP A 345 4.12 17.63 2.49
N HIS A 346 3.70 16.43 2.06
CA HIS A 346 3.94 15.92 0.71
C HIS A 346 2.91 16.45 -0.33
N CYS A 347 3.20 16.30 -1.62
CA CYS A 347 2.24 16.42 -2.73
C CYS A 347 2.04 15.07 -3.45
N PRO A 348 0.92 14.87 -4.17
CA PRO A 348 0.71 13.63 -4.90
C PRO A 348 1.56 13.55 -6.17
N LEU A 349 1.88 12.32 -6.57
CA LEU A 349 2.44 11.97 -7.88
C LEU A 349 1.35 11.33 -8.74
N SER A 350 1.46 11.45 -10.06
CA SER A 350 0.60 10.78 -11.04
C SER A 350 1.46 10.05 -12.07
N LEU A 351 1.14 8.80 -12.38
CA LEU A 351 1.75 8.01 -13.46
C LEU A 351 0.64 7.53 -14.39
N THR A 352 0.84 7.70 -15.70
CA THR A 352 0.00 7.12 -16.76
C THR A 352 0.84 6.09 -17.51
N ILE A 353 0.43 4.82 -17.49
CA ILE A 353 1.23 3.70 -18.03
C ILE A 353 0.33 2.65 -18.70
N GLU A 354 0.76 2.10 -19.84
CA GLU A 354 0.08 1.00 -20.52
C GLU A 354 0.56 -0.36 -19.96
N LEU A 355 -0.33 -1.25 -19.50
CA LEU A 355 0.05 -2.52 -18.84
C LEU A 355 -0.74 -3.75 -19.36
#